data_AF-A0A7V9U758-F1
#
_entry.id   AF-A0A7V9U758-F1
#
_cell.length_a   1.000
_cell.length_b   1.000
_cell.length_c   1.000
_cell.angle_alpha   90.00
_cell.angle_beta   90.00
_cell.angle_gamma   90.00
#
_symmetry.space_group_name_H-M   'P 1'
#
loop_
_entity.id
_entity.type
_entity.pdbx_description
1 polymer ?
#
loop_
_entity_poly.entity_id
_entity_poly.type
_entity_poly.pdbx_seq_one_letter_code
_entity_poly.pdbx_strand_id
1 'polypeptide(L)' 'MLIRPMTLDDVPSVERVTADAFYELDVATRPADWPSPERRPAARTEPWRVRLRHLVNTDADGCWVAEADGEVVGAAAA' A
#
# COMPACT_ATOMS: atom_id res chain seq x y z
N MET A 1 -1.42 -14.66 11.91
CA MET A 1 -1.89 -13.81 10.80
C MET A 1 -3.35 -13.45 11.05
N LEU A 2 -3.69 -12.17 10.99
CA LEU A 2 -5.02 -11.60 11.24
C LEU A 2 -5.42 -10.71 10.06
N ILE A 3 -6.66 -10.81 9.59
CA ILE A 3 -7.25 -9.86 8.63
C ILE A 3 -8.25 -9.01 9.41
N ARG A 4 -8.13 -7.68 9.32
CA ARG A 4 -9.00 -6.74 10.04
C ARG A 4 -9.30 -5.49 9.21
N PRO A 5 -10.36 -4.74 9.53
CA PRO A 5 -10.58 -3.42 8.96
C PRO A 5 -9.36 -2.52 9.15
N MET A 6 -9.07 -1.73 8.13
CA MET A 6 -8.00 -0.75 8.15
C MET A 6 -8.38 0.43 9.06
N THR A 7 -7.42 0.93 9.84
CA THR A 7 -7.53 2.18 10.59
C THR A 7 -6.66 3.25 9.95
N LEU A 8 -6.86 4.52 10.35
CA LEU A 8 -6.02 5.62 9.85
C LEU A 8 -4.54 5.46 10.25
N ASP A 9 -4.27 4.79 11.37
CA ASP A 9 -2.91 4.55 11.88
C ASP A 9 -2.16 3.51 11.04
N ASP A 10 -2.87 2.67 10.28
CA ASP A 10 -2.25 1.69 9.39
C ASP A 10 -1.70 2.33 8.10
N VAL A 11 -2.19 3.52 7.72
CA VAL A 11 -1.90 4.16 6.43
C VAL A 11 -0.39 4.28 6.14
N PRO A 12 0.49 4.69 7.08
CA PRO A 12 1.93 4.70 6.83
C PRO A 12 2.51 3.32 6.53
N SER A 13 2.05 2.27 7.21
CA SER A 13 2.52 0.91 6.99
C SER A 13 2.01 0.35 5.66
N VAL A 14 0.75 0.61 5.31
CA VAL A 14 0.17 0.21 4.03
C VAL A 14 0.85 0.94 2.86
N GLU A 15 1.20 2.21 3.03
CA GLU A 15 1.95 2.99 2.04
C GLU A 15 3.29 2.33 1.70
N ARG A 16 4.02 1.88 2.71
CA ARG A 16 5.30 1.17 2.57
C ARG A 16 5.13 -0.20 1.93
N VAL A 17 4.24 -1.04 2.46
CA VAL A 17 4.02 -2.41 1.96
C VAL A 17 3.60 -2.39 0.49
N THR A 18 2.70 -1.48 0.11
CA THR A 18 2.27 -1.37 -1.30
C THR A 18 3.39 -0.82 -2.20
N ALA A 19 4.18 0.16 -1.74
CA ALA A 19 5.32 0.66 -2.52
C ALA A 19 6.33 -0.46 -2.82
N ASP A 20 6.56 -1.34 -1.84
CA ASP A 20 7.49 -2.46 -1.96
C ASP A 20 6.92 -3.55 -2.87
N ALA A 21 5.66 -3.95 -2.66
CA ALA A 21 4.99 -4.96 -3.47
C ALA A 21 4.89 -4.57 -4.96
N PHE A 22 4.55 -3.30 -5.26
CA PHE A 22 4.50 -2.84 -6.66
C PHE A 22 5.90 -2.76 -7.27
N TYR A 23 6.92 -2.32 -6.53
CA TYR A 23 8.29 -2.32 -7.03
C TYR A 23 8.78 -3.74 -7.34
N GLU A 24 8.53 -4.70 -6.45
CA GLU A 24 8.90 -6.10 -6.66
C GLU A 24 8.19 -6.71 -7.87
N LEU A 25 6.89 -6.41 -8.03
CA LEU A 25 6.12 -6.82 -9.20
C LEU A 25 6.71 -6.24 -10.49
N ASP A 26 7.03 -4.94 -10.51
CA ASP A 26 7.64 -4.29 -11.66
C ASP A 26 9.00 -4.94 -11.97
N VAL A 27 9.86 -5.15 -10.98
CA VAL A 27 11.16 -5.83 -11.20
C VAL A 27 10.99 -7.22 -11.81
N ALA A 28 9.99 -7.99 -11.37
CA ALA A 28 9.76 -9.34 -11.83
C ALA A 28 9.12 -9.43 -13.23
N THR A 29 8.36 -8.41 -13.65
CA THR A 29 7.48 -8.49 -14.82
C THR A 29 7.74 -7.43 -15.90
N ARG A 30 8.61 -6.46 -15.64
CA ARG A 30 8.91 -5.34 -16.54
C ARG A 30 9.44 -5.79 -17.92
N PRO A 31 8.89 -5.26 -19.02
CA PRO A 31 9.45 -5.40 -20.37
C PRO A 31 10.86 -4.81 -20.50
N ALA A 32 11.73 -5.43 -21.29
CA ALA A 32 13.14 -5.04 -21.38
C ALA A 32 13.37 -3.59 -21.85
N ASP A 33 12.45 -3.05 -22.66
CA ASP A 33 12.49 -1.73 -23.28
C ASP A 33 11.87 -0.61 -22.42
N TRP A 34 11.30 -0.95 -21.26
CA TRP A 34 10.72 0.04 -20.34
C TRP A 34 11.81 0.72 -19.48
N PRO A 35 11.50 1.84 -18.80
CA PRO A 35 12.37 2.41 -17.78
C PRO A 35 12.63 1.42 -16.62
N SER A 36 13.73 1.60 -15.89
CA SER A 36 13.97 0.81 -14.68
C SER A 36 12.89 1.11 -13.62
N PRO A 37 12.42 0.10 -12.87
CA PRO A 37 11.44 0.34 -11.81
C PRO A 37 12.05 1.18 -10.71
N GLU A 38 11.23 2.05 -10.12
CA GLU A 38 11.59 2.86 -8.97
C GLU A 38 10.51 2.71 -7.91
N ARG A 39 10.91 2.67 -6.65
CA ARG A 39 9.95 2.77 -5.55
C ARG A 39 9.24 4.12 -5.62
N ARG A 40 8.03 4.19 -5.05
CA ARG A 40 7.26 5.44 -4.98
C ARG A 40 8.17 6.56 -4.43
N PRO A 41 8.40 7.65 -5.19
CA PRO A 41 9.26 8.73 -4.72
C PRO A 41 8.59 9.46 -3.57
N ALA A 42 9.39 10.00 -2.64
CA ALA A 42 8.90 10.68 -1.43
C ALA A 42 7.87 11.79 -1.74
N ALA A 43 8.04 12.50 -2.86
CA ALA A 43 7.09 13.53 -3.31
C ALA A 43 5.67 12.99 -3.60
N ARG A 44 5.53 11.68 -3.87
CA ARG A 44 4.24 11.01 -4.14
C ARG A 44 3.69 10.25 -2.93
N THR A 45 4.46 10.12 -1.85
CA THR A 45 4.02 9.43 -0.63
C THR A 45 2.83 10.12 0.03
N GLU A 46 2.91 11.43 0.32
CA GLU A 46 1.83 12.12 1.03
C GLU A 46 0.52 12.19 0.22
N PRO A 47 0.53 12.55 -1.08
CA PRO A 47 -0.68 12.48 -1.90
C PRO A 47 -1.32 11.08 -1.94
N TRP A 48 -0.50 10.02 -1.92
CA TRP A 48 -0.99 8.65 -1.84
C TRP A 48 -1.66 8.36 -0.49
N ARG A 49 -1.04 8.79 0.63
CA ARG A 49 -1.61 8.63 1.97
C ARG A 49 -2.92 9.40 2.12
N VAL A 50 -3.03 10.61 1.56
CA VAL A 50 -4.27 11.40 1.56
C VAL A 50 -5.40 10.63 0.87
N ARG A 51 -5.14 9.99 -0.27
CA ARG A 51 -6.14 9.16 -0.97
C ARG A 51 -6.56 7.97 -0.14
N LEU A 52 -5.62 7.24 0.46
CA LEU A 52 -5.97 6.09 1.30
C LEU A 52 -6.75 6.51 2.55
N ARG A 53 -6.35 7.59 3.23
CA ARG A 53 -7.12 8.14 4.36
C ARG A 53 -8.53 8.54 3.94
N HIS A 54 -8.72 9.06 2.72
CA HIS A 54 -10.05 9.37 2.22
C HIS A 54 -10.90 8.09 2.12
N LEU A 55 -10.38 7.03 1.50
CA LEU A 55 -11.07 5.74 1.39
C LEU A 55 -11.42 5.15 2.76
N VAL A 56 -10.47 5.13 3.71
CA VAL A 56 -10.74 4.63 5.07
C VAL A 56 -11.86 5.42 5.76
N ASN A 57 -11.98 6.73 5.48
CA ASN A 57 -13.03 7.56 6.07
C ASN A 57 -14.39 7.45 5.36
N THR A 58 -14.41 7.23 4.05
CA THR A 58 -15.64 7.27 3.25
C THR A 58 -16.18 5.89 2.88
N ASP A 59 -15.32 4.88 2.88
CA ASP A 59 -15.60 3.49 2.51
C ASP A 59 -14.77 2.52 3.35
N ALA A 60 -14.99 2.56 4.67
CA ALA A 60 -14.25 1.74 5.62
C ALA A 60 -14.46 0.23 5.39
N ASP A 61 -15.66 -0.17 4.95
CA ASP A 61 -16.00 -1.58 4.67
C ASP A 61 -15.21 -2.15 3.47
N GLY A 62 -14.72 -1.27 2.59
CA GLY A 62 -13.82 -1.61 1.48
C GLY A 62 -12.33 -1.66 1.85
N CYS A 63 -11.92 -1.29 3.07
CA CYS A 63 -10.51 -1.12 3.45
C CYS A 63 -10.05 -2.14 4.51
N TRP A 64 -9.11 -3.00 4.14
CA TRP A 64 -8.63 -4.12 4.97
C TRP A 64 -7.11 -4.19 5.04
N VAL A 65 -6.59 -4.65 6.18
CA VAL A 65 -5.17 -4.97 6.36
C VAL A 65 -4.98 -6.42 6.79
N ALA A 66 -3.87 -6.99 6.34
CA ALA A 66 -3.33 -8.25 6.82
C ALA A 66 -2.17 -7.96 7.78
N GLU A 67 -2.24 -8.54 8.99
CA GLU A 67 -1.25 -8.35 10.04
C GLU A 67 -0.61 -9.69 10.44
N ALA A 68 0.71 -9.69 10.61
CA ALA A 68 1.47 -10.80 11.17
C ALA A 68 2.48 -10.24 12.18
N ASP A 69 2.51 -10.80 13.39
CA ASP A 69 3.43 -10.41 14.46
C ASP A 69 3.44 -8.90 14.78
N GLY A 70 2.26 -8.28 14.71
CA GLY A 70 2.07 -6.84 14.98
C GLY A 70 2.42 -5.93 13.80
N GLU A 71 2.89 -6.49 12.68
CA GLU A 71 3.25 -5.73 11.48
C GLU A 71 2.21 -5.92 10.38
N VAL A 72 1.87 -4.83 9.69
CA VAL A 72 1.06 -4.89 8.46
C VAL A 72 1.93 -5.51 7.36
N VAL A 73 1.44 -6.61 6.78
CA VAL A 73 2.11 -7.37 5.71
C VAL A 73 1.35 -7.32 4.38
N GLY A 74 0.15 -6.76 4.37
CA GLY A 74 -0.67 -6.62 3.17
C GLY A 74 -1.89 -5.73 3.39
N ALA A 75 -2.52 -5.30 2.31
CA ALA A 75 -3.74 -4.52 2.36
C ALA A 75 -4.58 -4.66 1.08
N ALA A 76 -5.87 -4.37 1.22
CA ALA A 76 -6.80 -4.18 0.11
C ALA A 76 -7.65 -2.93 0.40
N ALA A 77 -7.90 -2.12 -0.63
CA ALA A 77 -8.74 -0.93 -0.56
C ALA A 77 -9.52 -0.80 -1.88
N ALA A 78 -10.78 -0.37 -1.79
CA ALA A 78 -11.69 -0.14 -2.93
C ALA A 78 -11.45 1.21 -3.63
#